data_AF-A0AAU3GB05-F1
#
_entry.id   AF-A0AAU3GB05-F1
#
_cell.length_a   1.000
_cell.length_b   1.000
_cell.length_c   1.000
_cell.angle_alpha   90.00
_cell.angle_beta   90.00
_cell.angle_gamma   90.00
#
_symmetry.space_group_name_H-M   'P 1'
#
loop_
_entity.id
_entity.type
_entity.pdbx_description
1 polymer ?
#
loop_
_entity_poly.entity_id
_entity_poly.type
_entity_poly.pdbx_seq_one_letter_code
_entity_poly.pdbx_strand_id
1 'polypeptide(L)'
;MRRLLPLLLVCAFTAACTTEPDPLPMAVPQWSATPLVSPSTSPSPSPSPSPSRSASKTLPLPYDRTAAVKSRLYTAPRAKANCRIPAIRAGDWASMKRYLGAVSSCLDRIWAREFERTRIYFTPPKRKFVRHRVKDRDCGLMPFKGAGGTYCDETRTYYVLVERAELQPSGASWVAEVTAHEYGHHVQNMTNISDYMWDEVIGTKSKGEKDLLSRRLELQAECFAGVAIKAMGDEMPAWWEFRSWYYGTLPASWVRDHGRLSTQLKWLERGYRSANPRTCNTWTAHPQAVT
;
A
#
# COMPACT_ATOMS: atom_id res chain seq x y z
N MET A 1 -24.05 55.12 32.97
CA MET A 1 -22.96 55.04 33.96
C MET A 1 -22.42 53.61 33.90
N ARG A 2 -21.16 53.25 33.64
CA ARG A 2 -19.87 53.93 33.50
C ARG A 2 -19.08 53.14 32.43
N ARG A 3 -18.43 53.87 31.51
CA ARG A 3 -17.41 53.36 30.58
C ARG A 3 -16.09 53.21 31.34
N LEU A 4 -15.28 52.20 31.01
CA LEU A 4 -13.84 52.20 31.27
C LEU A 4 -13.12 51.67 30.02
N LEU A 5 -12.37 52.58 29.39
CA LEU A 5 -11.35 52.36 28.36
C LEU A 5 -9.97 52.62 29.04
N PRO A 6 -8.82 52.43 28.37
CA PRO A 6 -7.74 51.54 28.78
C PRO A 6 -6.50 52.29 29.34
N LEU A 7 -5.54 51.57 29.91
CA LEU A 7 -4.18 52.09 30.10
C LEU A 7 -3.20 51.35 29.19
N LEU A 8 -2.59 52.13 28.29
CA LEU A 8 -1.38 51.84 27.55
C LEU A 8 -0.20 51.75 28.52
N LEU A 9 0.70 50.79 28.32
CA LEU A 9 2.10 50.93 28.68
C LEU A 9 2.95 50.68 27.43
N VAL A 10 3.60 51.75 26.99
CA VAL A 10 4.60 51.78 25.92
C VAL A 10 5.94 51.45 26.56
N CYS A 11 6.60 50.38 26.11
CA CYS A 11 8.04 50.21 26.29
C CYS A 11 8.69 50.13 24.91
N ALA A 12 9.39 51.21 24.56
CA ALA A 12 10.32 51.26 23.45
C ALA A 12 11.57 50.44 23.81
N PHE A 13 11.98 49.55 22.93
CA PHE A 13 13.36 49.06 22.90
C PHE A 13 13.93 49.17 21.49
N THR A 14 15.03 49.90 21.49
CA THR A 14 16.00 50.27 20.45
C THR A 14 16.31 49.18 19.43
N ALA A 15 16.34 49.59 18.15
CA ALA A 15 16.98 48.87 17.07
C ALA A 15 18.49 48.80 17.29
N ALA A 16 19.06 47.60 17.19
CA ALA A 16 20.48 47.38 16.98
C ALA A 16 20.63 46.55 15.70
N CYS A 17 21.20 47.16 14.66
CA CYS A 17 21.72 46.45 13.50
C CYS A 17 22.89 45.58 13.95
N THR A 18 22.86 44.29 13.61
CA THR A 18 24.07 43.46 13.56
C THR A 18 24.07 42.69 12.25
N THR A 19 25.11 42.93 11.49
CA THR A 19 25.46 42.35 10.19
C THR A 19 25.71 40.85 10.29
N GLU A 20 25.23 40.09 9.30
CA GLU A 20 25.58 38.69 9.06
C GLU A 20 27.09 38.50 8.81
N PRO A 21 27.66 37.36 9.21
CA PRO A 21 28.83 36.81 8.53
C PRO A 21 28.43 35.70 7.53
N ASP A 22 29.04 35.77 6.35
CA ASP A 22 28.86 34.83 5.24
C ASP A 22 29.13 33.35 5.61
N PRO A 23 28.40 32.39 5.02
CA PRO A 23 28.71 30.97 5.16
C PRO A 23 29.97 30.59 4.36
N LEU A 24 30.92 29.97 5.05
CA LEU A 24 32.17 29.42 4.49
C LEU A 24 31.92 28.33 3.44
N PRO A 25 32.73 28.25 2.36
CA PRO A 25 32.62 27.21 1.35
C PRO A 25 33.19 25.88 1.86
N MET A 26 32.39 24.83 1.90
CA MET A 26 32.90 23.47 2.10
C MET A 26 33.52 22.93 0.81
N ALA A 27 34.82 22.67 0.89
CA ALA A 27 35.67 22.16 -0.17
C ALA A 27 35.38 20.69 -0.50
N VAL A 28 35.50 20.38 -1.79
CA VAL A 28 35.44 19.05 -2.41
C VAL A 28 36.74 18.29 -2.10
N PRO A 29 36.73 16.99 -1.76
CA PRO A 29 37.97 16.24 -1.61
C PRO A 29 38.54 15.89 -3.00
N GLN A 30 39.67 16.52 -3.33
CA GLN A 30 40.55 16.10 -4.42
C GLN A 30 41.25 14.79 -4.07
N TRP A 31 41.29 13.88 -5.05
CA TRP A 31 42.02 12.64 -5.00
C TRP A 31 43.50 12.90 -5.30
N SER A 32 44.38 12.44 -4.42
CA SER A 32 45.83 12.40 -4.66
C SER A 32 46.27 10.95 -4.79
N ALA A 33 46.79 10.60 -5.96
CA ALA A 33 47.44 9.32 -6.24
C ALA A 33 48.93 9.38 -5.86
N THR A 34 49.49 8.29 -5.33
CA THR A 34 50.92 7.93 -5.31
C THR A 34 51.07 6.46 -4.80
N PRO A 35 52.21 5.77 -5.00
CA PRO A 35 52.47 4.91 -6.16
C PRO A 35 52.57 3.40 -5.79
N LEU A 36 52.70 2.57 -6.84
CA LEU A 36 52.77 1.10 -6.80
C LEU A 36 53.84 0.54 -5.85
N VAL A 37 53.44 -0.48 -5.08
CA VAL A 37 54.32 -1.55 -4.59
C VAL A 37 53.65 -2.88 -4.92
N SER A 38 54.29 -3.67 -5.79
CA SER A 38 53.91 -5.07 -6.03
C SER A 38 54.46 -5.96 -4.92
N PRO A 39 53.71 -7.01 -4.53
CA PRO A 39 54.37 -8.30 -4.46
C PRO A 39 53.53 -9.47 -4.99
N SER A 40 54.26 -10.32 -5.73
CA SER A 40 54.22 -11.78 -5.80
C SER A 40 52.88 -12.51 -5.93
N THR A 41 52.74 -13.15 -7.09
CA THR A 41 51.72 -14.11 -7.48
C THR A 41 51.88 -15.45 -6.76
N SER A 42 50.80 -15.93 -6.14
CA SER A 42 50.55 -17.36 -5.91
C SER A 42 49.08 -17.65 -6.24
N PRO A 43 48.79 -18.69 -7.05
CA PRO A 43 47.43 -18.93 -7.52
C PRO A 43 46.59 -19.55 -6.39
N SER A 44 45.56 -18.82 -5.96
CA SER A 44 44.51 -19.35 -5.09
C SER A 44 43.54 -20.20 -5.93
N PRO A 45 43.07 -21.37 -5.45
CA PRO A 45 42.28 -22.29 -6.26
C PRO A 45 40.93 -21.65 -6.65
N SER A 46 40.57 -21.79 -7.93
CA SER A 46 39.29 -21.35 -8.47
C SER A 46 38.12 -21.91 -7.66
N PRO A 47 37.11 -21.11 -7.29
CA PRO A 47 35.88 -21.65 -6.76
C PRO A 47 35.19 -22.46 -7.85
N SER A 48 34.87 -23.73 -7.55
CA SER A 48 34.02 -24.58 -8.39
C SER A 48 32.73 -23.85 -8.78
N PRO A 49 32.22 -24.05 -10.01
CA PRO A 49 30.99 -23.42 -10.44
C PRO A 49 29.85 -23.89 -9.55
N SER A 50 29.25 -22.94 -8.82
CA SER A 50 27.99 -23.18 -8.13
C SER A 50 26.95 -23.66 -9.13
N PRO A 51 26.09 -24.63 -8.78
CA PRO A 51 25.09 -25.13 -9.71
C PRO A 51 24.18 -23.97 -10.12
N SER A 52 24.15 -23.70 -11.43
CA SER A 52 23.25 -22.74 -12.05
C SER A 52 21.83 -23.03 -11.61
N ARG A 53 21.30 -22.22 -10.68
CA ARG A 53 19.88 -22.16 -10.37
C ARG A 53 19.19 -21.86 -11.68
N SER A 54 18.55 -22.88 -12.28
CA SER A 54 17.76 -22.72 -13.49
C SER A 54 16.72 -21.65 -13.23
N ALA A 55 16.98 -20.42 -13.69
CA ALA A 55 16.09 -19.30 -13.55
C ALA A 55 14.80 -19.68 -14.29
N SER A 56 13.74 -19.97 -13.54
CA SER A 56 12.40 -20.12 -14.11
C SER A 56 12.12 -18.85 -14.90
N LYS A 57 12.09 -18.94 -16.24
CA LYS A 57 11.94 -17.78 -17.12
C LYS A 57 10.58 -17.14 -16.85
N THR A 58 10.56 -16.06 -16.08
CA THR A 58 9.37 -15.21 -15.92
C THR A 58 8.94 -14.73 -17.30
N LEU A 59 7.68 -14.98 -17.66
CA LEU A 59 7.13 -14.46 -18.92
C LEU A 59 6.84 -12.96 -18.76
N PRO A 60 7.10 -12.14 -19.80
CA PRO A 60 6.68 -10.74 -19.81
C PRO A 60 5.19 -10.60 -19.50
N LEU A 61 4.81 -9.56 -18.77
CA LEU A 61 3.43 -9.22 -18.52
C LEU A 61 2.93 -8.21 -19.57
N PRO A 62 1.67 -8.31 -20.02
CA PRO A 62 1.07 -7.28 -20.86
C PRO A 62 0.94 -5.95 -20.09
N TYR A 63 0.90 -4.84 -20.81
CA TYR A 63 0.59 -3.50 -20.26
C TYR A 63 -0.74 -2.95 -20.79
N ASP A 64 -1.34 -3.62 -21.79
CA ASP A 64 -2.62 -3.26 -22.36
C ASP A 64 -3.80 -3.85 -21.56
N ARG A 65 -5.01 -3.74 -22.12
CA ARG A 65 -6.25 -4.31 -21.56
C ARG A 65 -6.12 -5.76 -21.12
N THR A 66 -5.25 -6.56 -21.75
CA THR A 66 -4.99 -7.96 -21.39
C THR A 66 -4.50 -8.09 -19.95
N ALA A 67 -3.71 -7.13 -19.44
CA ALA A 67 -3.27 -7.08 -18.05
C ALA A 67 -4.47 -7.11 -17.11
N ALA A 68 -5.46 -6.25 -17.36
CA ALA A 68 -6.68 -6.14 -16.60
C ALA A 68 -7.65 -7.33 -16.78
N VAL A 69 -7.96 -7.73 -18.01
CA VAL A 69 -9.05 -8.70 -18.28
C VAL A 69 -8.61 -10.16 -18.30
N LYS A 70 -7.33 -10.43 -18.54
CA LYS A 70 -6.76 -11.78 -18.73
C LYS A 70 -5.48 -11.97 -17.90
N SER A 71 -5.33 -11.25 -16.78
CA SER A 71 -4.20 -11.43 -15.87
C SER A 71 -3.97 -12.92 -15.58
N ARG A 72 -2.71 -13.36 -15.69
CA ARG A 72 -2.33 -14.73 -15.32
C ARG A 72 -2.65 -15.03 -13.86
N LEU A 73 -2.71 -14.01 -13.00
CA LEU A 73 -3.11 -14.15 -11.60
C LEU A 73 -4.50 -14.78 -11.45
N TYR A 74 -5.42 -14.57 -12.39
CA TYR A 74 -6.75 -15.18 -12.35
C TYR A 74 -6.76 -16.69 -12.61
N THR A 75 -5.60 -17.27 -12.95
CA THR A 75 -5.43 -18.73 -13.06
C THR A 75 -4.90 -19.36 -11.77
N ALA A 76 -4.57 -18.55 -10.77
CA ALA A 76 -4.09 -19.03 -9.50
C ALA A 76 -5.15 -19.91 -8.79
N PRO A 77 -4.71 -20.93 -8.04
CA PRO A 77 -5.63 -21.75 -7.25
C PRO A 77 -6.17 -20.96 -6.05
N ARG A 78 -6.91 -21.66 -5.19
CA ARG A 78 -7.34 -21.09 -3.92
C ARG A 78 -6.14 -20.75 -3.04
N ALA A 79 -6.06 -19.51 -2.60
CA ALA A 79 -5.07 -19.01 -1.67
C ALA A 79 -5.22 -19.68 -0.30
N LYS A 80 -4.08 -20.00 0.31
CA LYS A 80 -3.97 -20.58 1.65
C LYS A 80 -2.68 -20.11 2.29
N ALA A 81 -2.74 -19.73 3.56
CA ALA A 81 -1.59 -19.40 4.36
C ALA A 81 -1.65 -20.13 5.70
N ASN A 82 -0.48 -20.39 6.27
CA ASN A 82 -0.36 -20.64 7.69
C ASN A 82 0.42 -19.47 8.28
N CYS A 83 -0.24 -18.71 9.14
CA CYS A 83 0.27 -17.46 9.69
C CYS A 83 -0.02 -17.43 11.18
N ARG A 84 0.74 -16.62 11.91
CA ARG A 84 0.46 -16.36 13.31
C ARG A 84 0.33 -14.86 13.48
N ILE A 85 -0.83 -14.42 13.94
CA ILE A 85 -1.17 -13.01 14.08
C ILE A 85 -1.33 -12.73 15.58
N PRO A 86 -0.49 -11.87 16.17
CA PRO A 86 -0.55 -11.61 17.61
C PRO A 86 -1.78 -10.78 17.96
N ALA A 87 -2.37 -11.04 19.13
CA ALA A 87 -3.45 -10.22 19.65
C ALA A 87 -3.00 -8.76 19.88
N ILE A 88 -3.96 -7.84 19.79
CA ILE A 88 -3.73 -6.41 20.06
C ILE A 88 -3.95 -6.14 21.55
N ARG A 89 -2.95 -5.53 22.19
CA ARG A 89 -3.13 -4.91 23.50
C ARG A 89 -3.81 -3.55 23.32
N ALA A 90 -4.95 -3.36 23.97
CA ALA A 90 -5.76 -2.16 23.91
C ALA A 90 -4.93 -0.87 24.16
N GLY A 91 -5.06 0.10 23.25
CA GLY A 91 -4.40 1.40 23.33
C GLY A 91 -2.89 1.38 23.04
N ASP A 92 -2.30 0.23 22.71
CA ASP A 92 -0.86 0.08 22.50
C ASP A 92 -0.49 0.16 21.01
N TRP A 93 0.13 1.28 20.63
CA TRP A 93 0.68 1.48 19.28
C TRP A 93 1.70 0.42 18.87
N ALA A 94 2.60 0.02 19.78
CA ALA A 94 3.60 -0.99 19.47
C ALA A 94 2.95 -2.36 19.26
N SER A 95 1.91 -2.68 20.03
CA SER A 95 1.11 -3.90 19.80
C SER A 95 0.38 -3.87 18.48
N MET A 96 -0.25 -2.75 18.13
CA MET A 96 -0.93 -2.60 16.85
C MET A 96 0.05 -2.72 15.68
N LYS A 97 1.23 -2.10 15.78
CA LYS A 97 2.28 -2.21 14.75
C LYS A 97 2.78 -3.65 14.58
N ARG A 98 2.88 -4.43 15.67
CA ARG A 98 3.22 -5.87 15.59
C ARG A 98 2.11 -6.67 14.91
N TYR A 99 0.84 -6.42 15.25
CA TYR A 99 -0.31 -7.02 14.58
C TYR A 99 -0.27 -6.76 13.07
N LEU A 100 -0.23 -5.49 12.65
CA LEU A 100 -0.20 -5.10 11.24
C LEU A 100 1.06 -5.62 10.50
N GLY A 101 2.20 -5.66 11.17
CA GLY A 101 3.42 -6.27 10.66
C GLY A 101 3.27 -7.78 10.40
N ALA A 102 2.58 -8.51 11.28
CA ALA A 102 2.29 -9.93 11.11
C ALA A 102 1.26 -10.18 9.99
N VAL A 103 0.18 -9.39 9.92
CA VAL A 103 -0.78 -9.39 8.81
C VAL A 103 -0.05 -9.21 7.49
N SER A 104 0.80 -8.18 7.41
CA SER A 104 1.55 -7.86 6.19
C SER A 104 2.56 -8.95 5.81
N SER A 105 3.23 -9.55 6.80
CA SER A 105 4.14 -10.68 6.55
C SER A 105 3.38 -11.92 6.05
N CYS A 106 2.12 -12.08 6.45
CA CYS A 106 1.27 -13.12 5.93
C CYS A 106 0.81 -12.83 4.49
N LEU A 107 0.45 -11.58 4.20
CA LEU A 107 0.16 -11.11 2.83
C LEU A 107 1.33 -11.39 1.88
N ASP A 108 2.56 -11.13 2.31
CA ASP A 108 3.78 -11.48 1.54
C ASP A 108 3.80 -12.96 1.16
N ARG A 109 3.52 -13.85 2.11
CA ARG A 109 3.52 -15.30 1.87
C ARG A 109 2.38 -15.74 0.95
N ILE A 110 1.19 -15.17 1.12
CA ILE A 110 0.01 -15.47 0.29
C ILE A 110 0.33 -15.09 -1.16
N TRP A 111 0.67 -13.83 -1.39
CA TRP A 111 0.83 -13.32 -2.75
C TRP A 111 2.09 -13.84 -3.42
N ALA A 112 3.22 -14.01 -2.72
CA ALA A 112 4.38 -14.67 -3.30
C ALA A 112 4.04 -16.06 -3.85
N ARG A 113 3.21 -16.83 -3.14
CA ARG A 113 2.79 -18.17 -3.57
C ARG A 113 1.87 -18.13 -4.78
N GLU A 114 0.88 -17.23 -4.81
CA GLU A 114 -0.03 -17.11 -5.95
C GLU A 114 0.68 -16.59 -7.21
N PHE A 115 1.64 -15.68 -7.05
CA PHE A 115 2.48 -15.19 -8.14
C PHE A 115 3.43 -16.28 -8.67
N GLU A 116 4.07 -17.04 -7.79
CA GLU A 116 4.91 -18.19 -8.16
C GLU A 116 4.13 -19.21 -9.01
N ARG A 117 2.92 -19.59 -8.55
CA ARG A 117 2.04 -20.54 -9.24
C ARG A 117 1.59 -20.07 -10.62
N THR A 118 1.55 -18.75 -10.83
CA THR A 118 1.16 -18.14 -12.11
C THR A 118 2.36 -17.67 -12.93
N ARG A 119 3.58 -17.99 -12.47
CA ARG A 119 4.87 -17.65 -13.10
C ARG A 119 5.05 -16.14 -13.30
N ILE A 120 4.55 -15.35 -12.36
CA ILE A 120 4.74 -13.91 -12.30
C ILE A 120 5.82 -13.63 -11.26
N TYR A 121 6.76 -12.75 -11.59
CA TYR A 121 7.78 -12.34 -10.63
C TYR A 121 7.15 -11.49 -9.53
N PHE A 122 7.56 -11.73 -8.28
CA PHE A 122 7.00 -11.07 -7.12
C PHE A 122 8.08 -10.46 -6.24
N THR A 123 7.82 -9.25 -5.77
CA THR A 123 8.58 -8.59 -4.69
C THR A 123 7.58 -7.99 -3.73
N PRO A 124 7.72 -8.16 -2.41
CA PRO A 124 6.79 -7.56 -1.46
C PRO A 124 6.88 -6.03 -1.48
N PRO A 125 5.79 -5.33 -1.11
CA PRO A 125 5.77 -3.88 -1.00
C PRO A 125 6.48 -3.43 0.28
N LYS A 126 6.93 -2.17 0.25
CA LYS A 126 7.25 -1.43 1.47
C LYS A 126 5.95 -1.12 2.22
N ARG A 127 6.03 -1.06 3.55
CA ARG A 127 4.86 -0.83 4.42
C ARG A 127 5.14 0.25 5.44
N LYS A 128 4.22 1.22 5.57
CA LYS A 128 4.30 2.30 6.54
C LYS A 128 2.99 2.42 7.32
N PHE A 129 3.05 2.04 8.59
CA PHE A 129 1.96 2.27 9.54
C PHE A 129 2.20 3.61 10.24
N VAL A 130 1.27 4.55 10.08
CA VAL A 130 1.44 5.94 10.53
C VAL A 130 0.29 6.36 11.42
N ARG A 131 0.54 7.34 12.31
CA ARG A 131 -0.47 7.93 13.21
C ARG A 131 -0.99 9.28 12.73
N HIS A 132 -0.39 9.79 11.67
CA HIS A 132 -0.71 11.04 11.00
C HIS A 132 -0.20 10.93 9.56
N ARG A 133 -0.69 11.79 8.67
CA ARG A 133 -0.22 11.82 7.28
C ARG A 133 1.25 12.23 7.23
N VAL A 134 2.04 11.55 6.40
CA VAL A 134 3.48 11.74 6.23
C VAL A 134 3.81 12.07 4.77
N LYS A 135 4.85 12.87 4.55
CA LYS A 135 5.30 13.20 3.19
C LYS A 135 6.12 12.05 2.61
N ASP A 136 5.61 11.45 1.54
CA ASP A 136 6.37 10.67 0.58
C ASP A 136 7.01 11.62 -0.45
N ARG A 137 8.20 11.27 -0.94
CA ARG A 137 8.94 12.11 -1.88
C ARG A 137 8.31 12.10 -3.27
N ASP A 138 7.80 10.95 -3.69
CA ASP A 138 7.37 10.69 -5.05
C ASP A 138 5.83 10.74 -5.15
N CYS A 139 5.11 10.44 -4.07
CA CYS A 139 3.63 10.45 -4.00
C CYS A 139 3.00 11.60 -3.17
N GLY A 140 3.81 12.47 -2.58
CA GLY A 140 3.30 13.59 -1.78
C GLY A 140 2.76 13.16 -0.40
N LEU A 141 1.67 13.77 0.07
CA LEU A 141 1.23 13.60 1.47
C LEU A 141 0.29 12.38 1.65
N MET A 142 0.78 11.36 2.36
CA MET A 142 0.22 10.01 2.44
C MET A 142 -0.24 9.60 3.86
N PRO A 143 -1.33 8.82 4.02
CA PRO A 143 -2.31 8.54 2.98
C PRO A 143 -3.04 9.83 2.56
N PHE A 144 -3.82 9.75 1.48
CA PHE A 144 -4.62 10.89 1.03
C PHE A 144 -5.61 11.36 2.09
N LYS A 145 -6.03 12.63 2.00
CA LYS A 145 -6.92 13.22 3.00
C LYS A 145 -8.26 12.46 3.00
N GLY A 146 -8.64 11.91 4.15
CA GLY A 146 -9.90 11.16 4.32
C GLY A 146 -9.81 9.67 3.98
N ALA A 147 -8.64 9.17 3.60
CA ALA A 147 -8.41 7.75 3.35
C ALA A 147 -7.77 7.06 4.57
N GLY A 148 -8.21 5.82 4.85
CA GLY A 148 -7.60 4.97 5.88
C GLY A 148 -6.23 4.42 5.45
N GLY A 149 -6.02 4.26 4.15
CA GLY A 149 -4.75 3.88 3.55
C GLY A 149 -4.57 4.50 2.17
N THR A 150 -3.34 4.41 1.63
CA THR A 150 -3.07 4.72 0.23
C THR A 150 -1.80 3.99 -0.21
N TYR A 151 -1.85 3.38 -1.39
CA TYR A 151 -0.70 2.79 -2.07
C TYR A 151 -0.05 3.80 -3.04
N CYS A 152 1.28 3.81 -3.05
CA CYS A 152 2.11 4.60 -3.95
C CYS A 152 2.77 3.67 -4.96
N ASP A 153 2.32 3.73 -6.22
CA ASP A 153 2.80 2.90 -7.32
C ASP A 153 4.31 3.08 -7.55
N GLU A 154 4.78 4.32 -7.51
CA GLU A 154 6.15 4.75 -7.83
C GLU A 154 7.17 4.18 -6.83
N THR A 155 6.82 4.15 -5.54
CA THR A 155 7.72 3.66 -4.48
C THR A 155 7.43 2.22 -4.05
N ARG A 156 6.34 1.62 -4.57
CA ARG A 156 5.75 0.36 -4.13
C ARG A 156 5.55 0.30 -2.62
N THR A 157 4.97 1.35 -2.08
CA THR A 157 4.75 1.52 -0.64
C THR A 157 3.28 1.72 -0.36
N TYR A 158 2.69 0.94 0.55
CA TYR A 158 1.43 1.35 1.16
C TYR A 158 1.63 2.05 2.48
N TYR A 159 0.73 3.00 2.72
CA TYR A 159 0.58 3.76 3.95
C TYR A 159 -0.75 3.39 4.57
N VAL A 160 -0.77 3.04 5.85
CA VAL A 160 -2.00 2.81 6.61
C VAL A 160 -2.01 3.76 7.79
N LEU A 161 -3.03 4.61 7.84
CA LEU A 161 -3.29 5.50 8.96
C LEU A 161 -4.04 4.73 10.03
N VAL A 162 -3.47 4.73 11.23
CA VAL A 162 -4.09 4.14 12.42
C VAL A 162 -4.34 5.28 13.40
N GLU A 163 -5.61 5.61 13.57
CA GLU A 163 -6.02 6.62 14.53
C GLU A 163 -6.11 6.00 15.94
N ARG A 164 -6.44 6.84 16.92
CA ARG A 164 -6.50 6.39 18.32
C ARG A 164 -7.64 5.40 18.56
N ALA A 165 -8.73 5.51 17.80
CA ALA A 165 -9.91 4.65 17.93
C ALA A 165 -9.58 3.20 17.52
N GLU A 166 -8.72 3.02 16.52
CA GLU A 166 -8.36 1.70 15.99
C GLU A 166 -7.38 0.95 16.90
N LEU A 167 -6.73 1.60 17.88
CA LEU A 167 -5.80 0.94 18.81
C LEU A 167 -6.49 -0.05 19.76
N GLN A 168 -7.81 -0.18 19.69
CA GLN A 168 -8.57 -1.17 20.44
C GLN A 168 -8.68 -2.48 19.65
N PRO A 169 -8.87 -3.64 20.33
CA PRO A 169 -9.12 -4.90 19.63
C PRO A 169 -10.29 -4.84 18.64
N SER A 170 -11.32 -4.03 18.91
CA SER A 170 -12.44 -3.82 17.99
C SER A 170 -12.05 -3.14 16.67
N GLY A 171 -10.91 -2.43 16.63
CA GLY A 171 -10.36 -1.83 15.41
C GLY A 171 -9.52 -2.79 14.56
N ALA A 172 -9.26 -4.02 15.05
CA ALA A 172 -8.36 -4.97 14.41
C ALA A 172 -8.80 -5.37 12.99
N SER A 173 -10.11 -5.58 12.79
CA SER A 173 -10.69 -5.96 11.50
C SER A 173 -10.56 -4.82 10.50
N TRP A 174 -10.82 -3.57 10.90
CA TRP A 174 -10.70 -2.40 10.05
C TRP A 174 -9.27 -2.20 9.53
N VAL A 175 -8.29 -2.07 10.43
CA VAL A 175 -6.92 -1.78 9.99
C VAL A 175 -6.29 -2.94 9.22
N ALA A 176 -6.73 -4.18 9.48
CA ALA A 176 -6.28 -5.34 8.71
C ALA A 176 -6.93 -5.41 7.32
N GLU A 177 -8.19 -5.02 7.18
CA GLU A 177 -8.87 -4.87 5.90
C GLU A 177 -8.18 -3.81 5.07
N VAL A 178 -8.01 -2.59 5.59
CA VAL A 178 -7.28 -1.51 4.91
C VAL A 178 -5.88 -1.97 4.52
N THR A 179 -5.15 -2.64 5.42
CA THR A 179 -3.81 -3.18 5.08
C THR A 179 -3.87 -4.19 3.93
N ALA A 180 -4.87 -5.07 3.89
CA ALA A 180 -5.04 -6.04 2.82
C ALA A 180 -5.53 -5.41 1.51
N HIS A 181 -6.35 -4.36 1.59
CA HIS A 181 -6.81 -3.54 0.47
C HIS A 181 -5.65 -2.85 -0.22
N GLU A 182 -4.82 -2.12 0.54
CA GLU A 182 -3.64 -1.45 -0.03
C GLU A 182 -2.62 -2.45 -0.59
N TYR A 183 -2.56 -3.65 -0.03
CA TYR A 183 -1.81 -4.75 -0.62
C TYR A 183 -2.42 -5.24 -1.94
N GLY A 184 -3.75 -5.19 -2.08
CA GLY A 184 -4.46 -5.42 -3.33
C GLY A 184 -4.00 -4.47 -4.45
N HIS A 185 -3.76 -3.20 -4.15
CA HIS A 185 -3.13 -2.27 -5.11
C HIS A 185 -1.71 -2.68 -5.48
N HIS A 186 -0.93 -3.16 -4.51
CA HIS A 186 0.38 -3.72 -4.83
C HIS A 186 0.30 -4.92 -5.79
N VAL A 187 -0.69 -5.80 -5.60
CA VAL A 187 -0.95 -6.93 -6.52
C VAL A 187 -1.31 -6.43 -7.93
N GLN A 188 -2.09 -5.36 -8.04
CA GLN A 188 -2.42 -4.72 -9.32
C GLN A 188 -1.18 -4.12 -9.99
N ASN A 189 -0.33 -3.44 -9.23
CA ASN A 189 0.93 -2.88 -9.71
C ASN A 189 1.88 -3.97 -10.23
N MET A 190 2.04 -5.06 -9.49
CA MET A 190 2.89 -6.18 -9.91
C MET A 190 2.32 -6.98 -11.09
N THR A 191 1.07 -6.71 -11.50
CA THR A 191 0.42 -7.35 -12.65
C THR A 191 0.14 -6.37 -13.81
N ASN A 192 0.66 -5.14 -13.74
CA ASN A 192 0.45 -4.03 -14.69
C ASN A 192 -1.02 -3.61 -14.87
N ILE A 193 -1.90 -3.97 -13.91
CA ILE A 193 -3.31 -3.57 -13.96
C ILE A 193 -3.47 -2.08 -13.64
N SER A 194 -2.69 -1.57 -12.69
CA SER A 194 -2.67 -0.14 -12.34
C SER A 194 -2.21 0.71 -13.54
N ASP A 195 -1.16 0.27 -14.24
CA ASP A 195 -0.61 0.98 -15.41
C ASP A 195 -1.65 1.08 -16.51
N TYR A 196 -2.31 -0.04 -16.85
CA TYR A 196 -3.43 -0.06 -17.79
C TYR A 196 -4.57 0.90 -17.36
N MET A 197 -4.93 0.91 -16.07
CA MET A 197 -5.97 1.81 -15.57
C MET A 197 -5.60 3.28 -15.79
N TRP A 198 -4.37 3.66 -15.41
CA TRP A 198 -3.88 5.03 -15.52
C TRP A 198 -3.79 5.50 -16.97
N ASP A 199 -3.32 4.65 -17.89
CA ASP A 199 -3.26 4.95 -19.32
C ASP A 199 -4.67 5.24 -19.88
N GLU A 200 -5.68 4.44 -19.51
CA GLU A 200 -7.07 4.65 -19.94
C GLU A 200 -7.67 5.94 -19.33
N VAL A 201 -7.37 6.24 -18.06
CA VAL A 201 -7.82 7.47 -17.39
C VAL A 201 -7.23 8.72 -18.06
N ILE A 202 -5.98 8.67 -18.51
CA ILE A 202 -5.33 9.75 -19.26
C ILE A 202 -5.96 9.89 -20.65
N GLY A 203 -6.26 8.77 -21.31
CA GLY A 203 -6.83 8.74 -22.65
C GLY A 203 -8.26 9.27 -22.75
N THR A 204 -9.06 9.15 -21.68
CA THR A 204 -10.46 9.61 -21.70
C THR A 204 -10.67 11.02 -21.15
N LYS A 205 -11.62 11.75 -21.76
CA LYS A 205 -12.17 13.01 -21.24
C LYS A 205 -13.47 12.82 -20.44
N SER A 206 -14.07 11.65 -20.49
CA SER A 206 -15.35 11.37 -19.84
C SER A 206 -15.16 11.12 -18.34
N LYS A 207 -15.76 11.97 -17.50
CA LYS A 207 -15.78 11.75 -16.05
C LYS A 207 -16.40 10.40 -15.68
N GLY A 208 -17.48 10.01 -16.36
CA GLY A 208 -18.14 8.73 -16.09
C GLY A 208 -17.26 7.51 -16.39
N GLU A 209 -16.42 7.60 -17.41
CA GLU A 209 -15.45 6.53 -17.71
C GLU A 209 -14.32 6.50 -16.69
N LYS A 210 -13.78 7.67 -16.28
CA LYS A 210 -12.79 7.75 -15.18
C LYS A 210 -13.30 7.14 -13.89
N ASP A 211 -14.53 7.49 -13.51
CA ASP A 211 -15.19 6.93 -12.33
C ASP A 211 -15.37 5.41 -12.45
N LEU A 212 -15.71 4.89 -13.63
CA LEU A 212 -15.85 3.46 -13.86
C LEU A 212 -14.51 2.72 -13.78
N LEU A 213 -13.44 3.27 -14.37
CA LEU A 213 -12.09 2.72 -14.33
C LEU A 213 -11.57 2.66 -12.88
N SER A 214 -11.73 3.76 -12.15
CA SER A 214 -11.41 3.85 -10.73
C SER A 214 -12.16 2.79 -9.92
N ARG A 215 -13.49 2.69 -10.04
CA ARG A 215 -14.27 1.67 -9.33
C ARG A 215 -13.83 0.24 -9.65
N ARG A 216 -13.43 -0.05 -10.89
CA ARG A 216 -12.91 -1.38 -11.25
C ARG A 216 -11.61 -1.69 -10.51
N LEU A 217 -10.71 -0.72 -10.41
CA LEU A 217 -9.45 -0.88 -9.67
C LEU A 217 -9.72 -1.08 -8.18
N GLU A 218 -10.48 -0.17 -7.56
CA GLU A 218 -10.75 -0.20 -6.12
C GLU A 218 -11.49 -1.47 -5.68
N LEU A 219 -12.55 -1.84 -6.40
CA LEU A 219 -13.34 -3.05 -6.06
C LEU A 219 -12.56 -4.35 -6.29
N GLN A 220 -11.53 -4.31 -7.12
CA GLN A 220 -10.64 -5.46 -7.28
C GLN A 220 -9.65 -5.56 -6.12
N ALA A 221 -9.10 -4.44 -5.64
CA ALA A 221 -8.27 -4.40 -4.44
C ALA A 221 -9.06 -4.90 -3.22
N GLU A 222 -10.32 -4.45 -3.09
CA GLU A 222 -11.30 -4.92 -2.12
C GLU A 222 -11.52 -6.45 -2.18
N CYS A 223 -11.71 -7.00 -3.39
CA CYS A 223 -11.84 -8.44 -3.56
C CYS A 223 -10.55 -9.20 -3.20
N PHE A 224 -9.38 -8.67 -3.57
CA PHE A 224 -8.09 -9.24 -3.19
C PHE A 224 -7.87 -9.22 -1.68
N ALA A 225 -8.32 -8.17 -0.98
CA ALA A 225 -8.34 -8.13 0.48
C ALA A 225 -9.14 -9.30 1.05
N GLY A 226 -10.35 -9.54 0.53
CA GLY A 226 -11.20 -10.66 0.94
C GLY A 226 -10.53 -12.01 0.73
N VAL A 227 -9.88 -12.22 -0.43
CA VAL A 227 -9.11 -13.44 -0.73
C VAL A 227 -8.04 -13.68 0.34
N ALA A 228 -7.27 -12.66 0.66
CA ALA A 228 -6.19 -12.76 1.63
C ALA A 228 -6.68 -12.97 3.06
N ILE A 229 -7.71 -12.23 3.49
CA ILE A 229 -8.33 -12.40 4.82
C ILE A 229 -8.84 -13.83 4.98
N LYS A 230 -9.50 -14.40 3.96
CA LYS A 230 -9.91 -15.80 4.04
C LYS A 230 -8.73 -16.77 4.09
N ALA A 231 -7.66 -16.49 3.35
CA ALA A 231 -6.46 -17.33 3.32
C ALA A 231 -5.71 -17.34 4.67
N MET A 232 -5.85 -16.28 5.47
CA MET A 232 -5.31 -16.17 6.84
C MET A 232 -6.10 -17.00 7.87
N GLY A 233 -7.35 -17.32 7.57
CA GLY A 233 -8.16 -18.24 8.38
C GLY A 233 -8.47 -17.71 9.78
N ASP A 234 -8.41 -18.60 10.77
CA ASP A 234 -8.84 -18.34 12.16
C ASP A 234 -7.93 -17.37 12.93
N GLU A 235 -6.81 -16.96 12.34
CA GLU A 235 -5.91 -15.92 12.87
C GLU A 235 -6.48 -14.51 12.73
N MET A 236 -7.50 -14.34 11.88
CA MET A 236 -8.17 -13.07 11.66
C MET A 236 -9.40 -12.92 12.56
N PRO A 237 -9.84 -11.66 12.82
CA PRO A 237 -11.16 -11.39 13.37
C PRO A 237 -12.28 -12.15 12.65
N ALA A 238 -13.42 -12.31 13.32
CA ALA A 238 -14.53 -13.03 12.70
C ALA A 238 -15.07 -12.25 11.49
N TRP A 239 -15.56 -12.96 10.46
CA TRP A 239 -16.06 -12.34 9.22
C TRP A 239 -17.10 -11.22 9.45
N TRP A 240 -17.95 -11.36 10.47
CA TRP A 240 -18.96 -10.36 10.79
C TRP A 240 -18.34 -9.02 11.21
N GLU A 241 -17.14 -9.01 11.79
CA GLU A 241 -16.44 -7.78 12.18
C GLU A 241 -16.02 -6.99 10.93
N PHE A 242 -15.42 -7.66 9.95
CA PHE A 242 -15.12 -7.06 8.64
C PHE A 242 -16.36 -6.53 7.95
N ARG A 243 -17.41 -7.35 7.89
CA ARG A 243 -18.69 -6.98 7.25
C ARG A 243 -19.32 -5.74 7.89
N SER A 244 -19.11 -5.55 9.19
CA SER A 244 -19.77 -4.48 9.94
C SER A 244 -19.37 -3.08 9.48
N TRP A 245 -18.14 -2.91 8.97
CA TRP A 245 -17.63 -1.63 8.48
C TRP A 245 -18.30 -1.12 7.20
N TYR A 246 -18.98 -2.01 6.47
CA TYR A 246 -19.68 -1.66 5.23
C TYR A 246 -21.18 -1.39 5.45
N TYR A 247 -21.63 -1.34 6.70
CA TYR A 247 -22.96 -0.90 7.05
C TYR A 247 -22.99 0.60 7.34
N GLY A 248 -24.00 1.27 6.78
CA GLY A 248 -24.24 2.70 7.00
C GLY A 248 -23.94 3.53 5.76
N THR A 249 -23.59 4.80 6.01
CA THR A 249 -23.34 5.80 4.97
C THR A 249 -21.94 6.36 5.17
N LEU A 250 -21.15 6.37 4.10
CA LEU A 250 -19.84 6.99 4.12
C LEU A 250 -19.96 8.50 4.39
N PRO A 251 -19.05 9.09 5.18
CA PRO A 251 -19.01 10.53 5.36
C PRO A 251 -18.94 11.25 4.02
N ALA A 252 -19.49 12.47 3.94
CA ALA A 252 -19.44 13.28 2.72
C ALA A 252 -18.01 13.58 2.24
N SER A 253 -17.03 13.51 3.15
CA SER A 253 -15.60 13.68 2.87
C SER A 253 -14.92 12.47 2.22
N TRP A 254 -15.60 11.34 2.10
CA TRP A 254 -15.04 10.13 1.51
C TRP A 254 -15.03 10.21 -0.02
N VAL A 255 -13.89 9.87 -0.62
CA VAL A 255 -13.68 9.94 -2.07
C VAL A 255 -14.53 8.86 -2.74
N ARG A 256 -15.45 9.19 -3.65
CA ARG A 256 -16.38 8.21 -4.25
C ARG A 256 -15.77 7.32 -5.35
N ASP A 257 -14.51 6.94 -5.21
CA ASP A 257 -13.74 6.12 -6.14
C ASP A 257 -14.07 4.62 -6.04
N HIS A 258 -14.52 4.10 -4.88
CA HIS A 258 -14.84 2.65 -4.74
C HIS A 258 -16.35 2.33 -4.92
N GLY A 259 -17.17 3.29 -5.35
CA GLY A 259 -18.62 3.09 -5.48
C GLY A 259 -19.35 3.01 -4.13
N ARG A 260 -20.54 2.37 -4.11
CA ARG A 260 -21.33 2.22 -2.87
C ARG A 260 -20.69 1.21 -1.90
N LEU A 261 -20.82 1.43 -0.59
CA LEU A 261 -20.40 0.46 0.45
C LEU A 261 -20.95 -0.95 0.20
N SER A 262 -22.21 -1.04 -0.25
CA SER A 262 -22.83 -2.33 -0.57
C SER A 262 -22.18 -3.04 -1.76
N THR A 263 -21.57 -2.30 -2.69
CA THR A 263 -20.83 -2.84 -3.82
C THR A 263 -19.42 -3.25 -3.39
N GLN A 264 -18.75 -2.44 -2.57
CA GLN A 264 -17.47 -2.80 -1.94
C GLN A 264 -17.61 -4.11 -1.16
N LEU A 265 -18.60 -4.20 -0.26
CA LEU A 265 -18.86 -5.41 0.50
C LEU A 265 -19.12 -6.64 -0.37
N LYS A 266 -19.85 -6.50 -1.49
CA LYS A 266 -20.08 -7.62 -2.40
C LYS A 266 -18.79 -8.16 -2.99
N TRP A 267 -17.82 -7.30 -3.31
CA TRP A 267 -16.54 -7.71 -3.85
C TRP A 267 -15.60 -8.26 -2.77
N LEU A 268 -15.55 -7.63 -1.59
CA LEU A 268 -14.85 -8.19 -0.42
C LEU A 268 -15.37 -9.60 -0.10
N GLU A 269 -16.68 -9.76 0.00
CA GLU A 269 -17.32 -11.04 0.31
C GLU A 269 -17.09 -12.08 -0.79
N ARG A 270 -17.09 -11.66 -2.06
CA ARG A 270 -16.76 -12.55 -3.18
C ARG A 270 -15.37 -13.13 -3.03
N GLY A 271 -14.38 -12.30 -2.73
CA GLY A 271 -13.01 -12.74 -2.45
C GLY A 271 -12.92 -13.61 -1.21
N TYR A 272 -13.57 -13.21 -0.12
CA TYR A 272 -13.57 -13.94 1.14
C TYR A 272 -14.20 -15.33 1.03
N ARG A 273 -15.31 -15.47 0.30
CA ARG A 273 -15.97 -16.77 0.14
C ARG A 273 -15.15 -17.72 -0.75
N SER A 274 -14.55 -17.20 -1.83
CA SER A 274 -13.79 -18.01 -2.77
C SER A 274 -12.38 -18.35 -2.27
N ALA A 275 -11.75 -17.44 -1.53
CA ALA A 275 -10.31 -17.39 -1.29
C ALA A 275 -9.50 -17.56 -2.60
N ASN A 276 -10.02 -17.10 -3.74
CA ASN A 276 -9.39 -17.30 -5.05
C ASN A 276 -9.39 -15.99 -5.86
N PRO A 277 -8.22 -15.48 -6.28
CA PRO A 277 -8.14 -14.22 -7.04
C PRO A 277 -8.83 -14.27 -8.42
N ARG A 278 -9.10 -15.47 -8.96
CA ARG A 278 -9.92 -15.65 -10.18
C ARG A 278 -11.28 -14.96 -10.08
N THR A 279 -11.88 -14.91 -8.90
CA THR A 279 -13.20 -14.28 -8.71
C THR A 279 -13.13 -12.76 -8.65
N CYS A 280 -11.95 -12.16 -8.69
CA CYS A 280 -11.73 -10.72 -8.52
C CYS A 280 -11.55 -9.96 -9.83
N ASN A 281 -11.95 -10.55 -10.98
CA ASN A 281 -11.89 -9.86 -12.26
C ASN A 281 -13.05 -8.86 -12.40
N THR A 282 -12.86 -7.66 -11.85
CA THR A 282 -13.80 -6.53 -11.99
C THR A 282 -13.81 -6.00 -13.42
N TRP A 283 -12.72 -6.14 -14.17
CA TRP A 283 -12.55 -5.57 -15.52
C TRP A 283 -13.46 -6.17 -16.59
N THR A 284 -13.90 -7.41 -16.38
CA THR A 284 -14.92 -8.06 -17.23
C THR A 284 -16.32 -7.99 -16.66
N ALA A 285 -16.50 -7.46 -15.45
CA ALA A 285 -17.81 -7.35 -14.82
C ALA A 285 -18.68 -6.29 -15.52
N HIS A 286 -19.99 -6.53 -15.54
CA HIS A 286 -20.97 -5.55 -16.01
C HIS A 286 -20.84 -4.24 -15.20
N PRO A 287 -20.94 -3.04 -15.80
CA PRO A 287 -20.78 -1.77 -15.08
C PRO A 287 -21.63 -1.62 -13.81
N GLN A 288 -22.86 -2.15 -13.84
CA GLN A 288 -23.76 -2.14 -12.67
C GLN A 288 -23.23 -2.98 -11.48
N ALA A 289 -22.35 -3.95 -11.73
CA ALA A 289 -21.71 -4.74 -10.69
C ALA A 289 -20.50 -4.03 -10.06
N VAL A 290 -20.10 -2.87 -10.59
CA VAL A 290 -18.97 -2.05 -10.13
C VAL A 290 -19.38 -0.59 -9.88
N THR A 291 -20.66 -0.35 -9.56
CA THR A 291 -21.21 0.99 -9.25
C THR A 291 -21.68 1.07 -7.81
#